data_AF-A0A1Y2G349-F1
#
_entry.id   AF-A0A1Y2G349-F1
#
_cell.length_a   1.000
_cell.length_b   1.000
_cell.length_c   1.000
_cell.angle_alpha   90.00
_cell.angle_beta   90.00
_cell.angle_gamma   90.00
#
_symmetry.space_group_name_H-M   'P 1'
#
loop_
_entity.id
_entity.type
_entity.pdbx_description
1 polymer ?
#
loop_
_entity_poly.entity_id
_entity_poly.type
_entity_poly.pdbx_seq_one_letter_code
_entity_poly.pdbx_strand_id
1 'polypeptide(L)'
;MKILESLLDYTPKPDTPRPLLVVVTGDAKSSEYNPTGFLGPVRRALDRGWDVEIMSFASGTSSSWTVEEKRASKEEEGGAGVGTRGKLRIVDLEKFAAELVL
;
A
#
# COMPACT_ATOMS: atom_id res chain seq x y z
N MET A 1 -8.83 -9.97 6.84
CA MET A 1 -7.47 -10.14 7.41
C MET A 1 -7.40 -9.25 8.65
N LYS A 2 -7.81 -9.73 9.83
CA LYS A 2 -8.27 -8.88 10.96
C LYS A 2 -7.20 -7.93 11.54
N ILE A 3 -5.92 -8.27 11.44
CA ILE A 3 -4.84 -7.46 12.05
C ILE A 3 -4.61 -6.14 11.32
N LEU A 4 -4.72 -6.12 9.98
CA LEU A 4 -4.68 -4.88 9.21
C LEU A 4 -5.93 -4.05 9.44
N GLU A 5 -7.07 -4.67 9.74
CA GLU A 5 -8.32 -3.94 9.93
C GLU A 5 -8.32 -3.15 11.24
N SER A 6 -7.82 -3.73 12.33
CA SER A 6 -7.72 -3.05 13.63
C SER A 6 -6.67 -1.93 13.64
N LEU A 7 -5.56 -2.09 12.91
CA LEU A 7 -4.51 -1.06 12.84
C LEU A 7 -4.96 0.19 12.06
N LEU A 8 -5.86 -0.02 11.08
CA LEU A 8 -6.39 1.06 10.26
C LEU A 8 -7.47 1.88 10.95
N ASP A 9 -7.88 1.58 12.19
CA ASP A 9 -8.87 2.37 12.91
C ASP A 9 -8.39 3.80 13.24
N TYR A 10 -7.08 4.05 13.14
CA TYR A 10 -6.49 5.37 13.28
C TYR A 10 -6.52 6.18 11.96
N THR A 11 -7.04 7.41 12.04
CA THR A 11 -6.97 8.41 10.96
C THR A 11 -5.99 9.51 11.38
N PRO A 12 -4.89 9.74 10.63
CA PRO A 12 -3.91 10.78 10.92
C PRO A 12 -4.55 12.17 10.87
N LYS A 13 -4.09 13.07 11.75
CA LYS A 13 -4.51 14.47 11.70
C LYS A 13 -3.75 15.19 10.57
N PRO A 14 -4.35 16.23 9.95
CA PRO A 14 -3.74 16.92 8.80
C PRO A 14 -2.36 17.55 9.08
N ASP A 15 -2.08 17.87 10.33
CA ASP A 15 -0.85 18.51 10.83
C ASP A 15 0.19 17.50 11.35
N THR A 16 -0.11 16.20 11.30
CA THR A 16 0.80 15.14 11.75
C THR A 16 1.45 14.41 10.58
N PRO A 17 2.69 13.91 10.73
CA PRO A 17 3.31 13.05 9.73
C PRO A 17 2.41 11.86 9.40
N ARG A 18 2.32 11.51 8.11
CA ARG A 18 1.55 10.35 7.66
C ARG A 18 2.19 9.07 8.18
N PRO A 19 1.41 8.14 8.74
CA PRO A 19 1.90 6.80 9.05
C PRO A 19 2.16 6.01 7.77
N LEU A 20 3.15 5.13 7.82
CA LEU A 20 3.54 4.25 6.72
C LEU A 20 3.16 2.80 7.04
N LEU A 21 2.40 2.17 6.15
CA LEU A 21 2.12 0.74 6.18
C LEU A 21 3.05 0.02 5.18
N VAL A 22 3.96 -0.81 5.68
CA VAL A 22 4.80 -1.67 4.84
C VAL A 22 4.16 -3.05 4.73
N VAL A 23 3.89 -3.50 3.51
CA VAL A 23 3.33 -4.83 3.23
C VAL A 23 4.30 -5.60 2.36
N VAL A 24 4.84 -6.70 2.89
CA VAL A 24 5.75 -7.58 2.15
C VAL A 24 4.95 -8.68 1.48
N THR A 25 4.50 -8.44 0.25
CA THR A 25 3.75 -9.42 -0.55
C THR A 25 3.81 -9.11 -2.05
N GLY A 26 4.05 -10.14 -2.86
CA GLY A 26 3.88 -10.07 -4.31
C GLY A 26 2.44 -10.34 -4.77
N ASP A 27 1.64 -11.02 -3.94
CA ASP A 27 0.29 -11.44 -4.28
C ASP A 27 -0.75 -10.35 -3.98
N ALA A 28 -1.55 -10.02 -5.00
CA ALA A 28 -2.66 -9.09 -4.92
C ALA A 28 -4.03 -9.77 -5.10
N LYS A 29 -4.07 -11.10 -5.26
CA LYS A 29 -5.30 -11.82 -5.57
C LYS A 29 -6.28 -11.84 -4.39
N SER A 30 -7.56 -11.92 -4.74
CA SER A 30 -8.61 -12.31 -3.81
C SER A 30 -8.47 -13.79 -3.45
N SER A 31 -8.91 -14.15 -2.26
CA SER A 31 -9.03 -15.56 -1.83
C SER A 31 -10.45 -15.83 -1.36
N GLU A 32 -10.80 -17.11 -1.24
CA GLU A 32 -12.12 -17.55 -0.76
C GLU A 32 -12.48 -16.96 0.61
N TYR A 33 -11.49 -16.71 1.47
CA TYR A 33 -11.66 -16.14 2.80
C TYR A 33 -11.42 -14.62 2.86
N ASN A 34 -10.98 -14.01 1.76
CA ASN A 34 -10.75 -12.57 1.65
C ASN A 34 -11.13 -12.09 0.23
N PRO A 35 -12.42 -11.73 0.01
CA PRO A 35 -12.94 -11.36 -1.30
C PRO A 35 -12.19 -10.19 -1.95
N THR A 36 -11.64 -9.29 -1.13
CA THR A 36 -10.88 -8.12 -1.59
C THR A 36 -9.37 -8.35 -1.64
N GLY A 37 -8.88 -9.51 -1.18
CA GLY A 37 -7.44 -9.79 -1.07
C GLY A 37 -6.70 -8.75 -0.21
N PHE A 38 -5.41 -8.58 -0.48
CA PHE A 38 -4.59 -7.53 0.13
C PHE A 38 -4.95 -6.12 -0.35
N LEU A 39 -5.57 -6.00 -1.53
CA LEU A 39 -5.99 -4.73 -2.11
C LEU A 39 -7.01 -3.99 -1.24
N GLY A 40 -7.95 -4.70 -0.61
CA GLY A 40 -8.97 -4.10 0.25
C GLY A 40 -8.39 -3.30 1.43
N PRO A 41 -7.57 -3.94 2.30
CA PRO A 41 -6.88 -3.24 3.38
C PRO A 41 -5.96 -2.11 2.90
N VAL A 42 -5.23 -2.30 1.80
CA VAL A 42 -4.34 -1.26 1.25
C VAL A 42 -5.14 -0.04 0.78
N ARG A 43 -6.22 -0.24 0.02
CA ARG A 43 -7.09 0.86 -0.42
C ARG A 43 -7.66 1.63 0.77
N ARG A 44 -8.11 0.93 1.81
CA ARG A 44 -8.62 1.52 3.05
C ARG A 44 -7.56 2.34 3.77
N ALA A 45 -6.30 1.86 3.81
CA ALA A 45 -5.19 2.61 4.39
C ALA A 45 -4.96 3.93 3.65
N LEU A 46 -4.89 3.87 2.33
CA LEU A 46 -4.74 5.04 1.46
C LEU A 46 -5.91 6.03 1.64
N ASP A 47 -7.16 5.54 1.70
CA ASP A 47 -8.35 6.37 1.94
C ASP A 47 -8.27 7.11 3.28
N ARG A 48 -7.65 6.50 4.28
CA ARG A 48 -7.43 7.11 5.61
C ARG A 48 -6.16 7.96 5.68
N GLY A 49 -5.48 8.20 4.57
CA GLY A 49 -4.30 9.07 4.50
C GLY A 49 -2.99 8.40 4.91
N TRP A 50 -2.96 7.08 5.06
CA TRP A 50 -1.71 6.32 5.28
C TRP A 50 -0.95 6.15 3.98
N ASP A 51 0.36 6.35 4.03
CA ASP A 51 1.22 5.93 2.95
C ASP A 51 1.43 4.41 3.03
N VAL A 52 1.57 3.76 1.88
CA VAL A 52 1.71 2.31 1.78
C VAL A 52 2.88 1.97 0.88
N GLU A 53 3.72 1.04 1.34
CA GLU A 53 4.80 0.44 0.56
C GLU A 53 4.55 -1.04 0.37
N ILE A 54 4.46 -1.49 -0.89
CA ILE A 54 4.43 -2.90 -1.25
C ILE A 54 5.85 -3.34 -1.54
N MET A 55 6.38 -4.22 -0.71
CA MET A 55 7.70 -4.80 -0.89
C MET A 55 7.54 -6.21 -1.48
N SER A 56 8.10 -6.43 -2.67
CA SER A 56 8.03 -7.73 -3.35
C SER A 56 9.21 -7.91 -4.30
N PHE A 57 9.52 -9.17 -4.62
CA PHE A 57 10.46 -9.47 -5.70
C PHE A 57 9.79 -9.18 -7.04
N ALA A 58 10.50 -8.52 -7.97
CA ALA A 58 9.95 -8.15 -9.28
C ALA A 58 9.28 -9.32 -10.00
N SER A 59 9.91 -10.50 -9.98
CA SER A 59 9.40 -11.74 -10.58
C SER A 59 8.06 -12.23 -10.01
N GLY A 60 7.73 -11.86 -8.76
CA GLY A 60 6.52 -12.28 -8.05
C GLY A 60 5.47 -11.18 -7.87
N THR A 61 5.69 -9.99 -8.43
CA THR A 61 4.82 -8.83 -8.18
C THR A 61 3.60 -8.83 -9.10
N SER A 62 2.40 -8.86 -8.53
CA SER A 62 1.16 -8.74 -9.30
C SER A 62 1.02 -7.37 -9.97
N SER A 63 0.63 -7.36 -11.25
CA SER A 63 0.34 -6.14 -12.01
C SER A 63 -0.79 -5.29 -11.41
N SER A 64 -1.65 -5.89 -10.58
CA SER A 64 -2.69 -5.17 -9.85
C SER A 64 -2.10 -4.09 -8.94
N TRP A 65 -0.90 -4.31 -8.37
CA TRP A 65 -0.23 -3.29 -7.55
C TRP A 65 0.13 -2.05 -8.37
N THR A 66 0.63 -2.24 -9.60
CA THR A 66 0.97 -1.13 -10.51
C THR A 66 -0.27 -0.34 -10.93
N VAL A 67 -1.41 -1.02 -11.11
CA VAL A 67 -2.69 -0.35 -11.40
C VAL A 67 -3.12 0.52 -10.21
N GLU A 68 -3.04 -0.01 -8.99
CA GLU A 68 -3.37 0.76 -7.79
C GLU A 68 -2.42 1.93 -7.55
N GLU A 69 -1.11 1.77 -7.79
CA GLU A 69 -0.12 2.83 -7.62
C GLU A 69 -0.43 4.03 -8.53
N LYS A 70 -0.74 3.75 -9.79
CA LYS A 70 -1.18 4.78 -10.77
C LYS A 70 -2.48 5.45 -10.35
N ARG A 71 -3.40 4.70 -9.75
CA ARG A 71 -4.68 5.24 -9.27
C ARG A 71 -4.45 6.19 -8.08
N ALA A 72 -3.67 5.76 -7.09
CA ALA A 72 -3.35 6.57 -5.92
C ALA A 72 -2.66 7.89 -6.32
N SER A 73 -1.76 7.84 -7.31
CA SER A 73 -1.05 9.01 -7.83
C SER A 73 -1.98 10.02 -8.54
N LYS A 74 -2.97 9.55 -9.32
CA LYS A 74 -3.94 10.43 -10.00
C LYS A 74 -4.86 11.17 -9.04
N GLU A 75 -5.23 10.51 -7.95
CA GLU A 75 -6.10 11.09 -6.92
C GLU A 75 -5.38 12.19 -6.11
N GLU A 76 -4.03 12.22 -6.13
CA GLU A 76 -3.22 13.30 -5.55
C GLU A 76 -3.28 14.61 -6.37
N GLU A 77 -3.22 14.52 -7.70
CA GLU A 77 -3.19 15.69 -8.60
C GLU A 77 -4.54 16.44 -8.66
N GLY A 78 -5.64 15.77 -8.29
CA GLY A 78 -7.01 16.28 -8.43
C GLY A 78 -7.54 17.18 -7.30
N GLY A 79 -6.79 17.41 -6.22
CA GLY A 79 -7.28 18.26 -5.13
C GLY A 79 -6.37 18.39 -3.91
N ALA A 80 -5.70 19.54 -3.77
CA ALA A 80 -5.03 19.96 -2.55
C ALA A 80 -6.05 20.51 -1.53
N GLY A 81 -6.78 19.61 -0.87
CA GLY A 81 -7.68 19.92 0.24
C GLY A 81 -7.41 19.00 1.43
N VAL A 82 -7.65 19.51 2.65
CA VAL A 82 -7.53 18.77 3.92
C VAL A 82 -8.21 17.40 3.79
N GLY A 83 -7.42 16.32 3.84
CA GLY A 83 -7.89 14.94 3.59
C GLY A 83 -7.32 14.27 2.33
N THR A 84 -6.11 14.64 1.90
CA THR A 84 -5.43 13.99 0.76
C THR A 84 -5.23 12.49 1.02
N ARG A 85 -5.65 11.65 0.07
CA ARG A 85 -5.37 10.21 0.05
C ARG A 85 -3.87 9.95 0.25
N GLY A 86 -3.54 8.87 0.96
CA GLY A 86 -2.16 8.43 1.11
C GLY A 86 -1.54 7.93 -0.19
N LYS A 87 -0.22 7.81 -0.20
CA LYS A 87 0.58 7.42 -1.36
C LYS A 87 0.82 5.92 -1.37
N LEU A 88 0.86 5.32 -2.55
CA LEU A 88 1.25 3.92 -2.73
C LEU A 88 2.57 3.88 -3.51
N ARG A 89 3.51 3.05 -3.07
CA ARG A 89 4.77 2.79 -3.77
C ARG A 89 5.08 1.30 -3.80
N ILE A 90 5.61 0.83 -4.92
CA ILE A 90 6.13 -0.54 -5.05
C ILE A 90 7.66 -0.50 -4.93
N VAL A 91 8.20 -1.30 -4.01
CA VAL A 91 9.63 -1.41 -3.72
C VAL A 91 10.10 -2.83 -4.08
N ASP A 92 10.98 -2.90 -5.08
CA ASP A 92 11.57 -4.17 -5.49
C ASP A 92 12.66 -4.63 -4.51
N LEU A 93 12.46 -5.81 -3.94
CA LEU A 93 13.38 -6.43 -2.99
C LEU A 93 14.69 -6.91 -3.64
N GLU A 94 14.72 -7.11 -4.95
CA GLU A 94 15.95 -7.51 -5.67
C GLU A 94 17.06 -6.47 -5.51
N LYS A 95 16.71 -5.19 -5.29
CA LYS A 95 17.65 -4.11 -5.00
C LYS A 95 18.49 -4.34 -3.75
N PHE A 96 17.97 -5.12 -2.80
CA PHE A 96 18.65 -5.44 -1.54
C PHE A 96 19.22 -6.87 -1.54
N ALA A 97 18.91 -7.69 -2.53
CA ALA A 97 19.33 -9.08 -2.59
C ALA A 97 20.85 -9.25 -2.75
N ALA A 98 21.51 -8.30 -3.43
CA ALA A 98 22.96 -8.31 -3.60
C ALA A 98 23.73 -8.17 -2.27
N GLU A 99 23.12 -7.57 -1.24
CA GLU A 99 23.73 -7.41 0.08
C GLU A 99 23.65 -8.68 0.94
N LEU A 100 22.80 -9.65 0.57
CA LEU A 100 22.60 -10.90 1.31
C LEU A 100 23.59 -12.00 0.92
N VAL A 101 24.35 -11.81 -0.16
CA VAL A 101 25.40 -12.74 -0.61
C VAL A 101 26.75 -12.24 -0.11
N LEU A 102 26.92 -12.23 1.22
CA LEU A 102 28.20 -12.05 1.90
C LEU A 102 28.85 -13.40 2.21
#